data_AF-A0A832IMB1-F1
#
_entry.id   AF-A0A832IMB1-F1
#
_cell.length_a   1.000
_cell.length_b   1.000
_cell.length_c   1.000
_cell.angle_alpha   90.00
_cell.angle_beta   90.00
_cell.angle_gamma   90.00
#
_symmetry.space_group_name_H-M   'P 1'
#
loop_
_entity.id
_entity.type
_entity.pdbx_description
1 polymer ?
#
loop_
_entity_poly.entity_id
_entity_poly.type
_entity_poly.pdbx_seq_one_letter_code
_entity_poly.pdbx_strand_id
1 'polypeptide(L)' 'MGLLQEKDRKYLQDLFAKELKNNVKLIFFHGEDCEYCDLESQLLDEVQELSDKIIVEKYHKDSEKGKEYNVEFAPALILT' A
#
# COMPACT_ATOMS: atom_id res chain seq x y z
N MET A 1 16.41 0.04 9.13
CA MET A 1 16.46 1.03 8.04
C MET A 1 15.19 0.84 7.25
N GLY A 2 14.38 1.89 7.10
CA GLY A 2 13.19 1.85 6.24
C GLY A 2 13.60 1.96 4.76
N LEU A 3 12.72 1.55 3.88
CA LEU A 3 12.81 1.73 2.43
C LEU A 3 12.76 3.22 2.08
N LEU A 4 11.98 4.01 2.82
CA LEU A 4 11.91 5.46 2.66
C LEU A 4 12.96 6.17 3.52
N GLN A 5 13.78 7.01 2.89
CA GLN A 5 14.72 7.86 3.61
C GLN A 5 13.98 8.94 4.40
N GLU A 6 14.56 9.40 5.51
CA GLU A 6 13.92 10.38 6.39
C GLU A 6 13.56 11.70 5.67
N LYS A 7 14.41 12.14 4.73
CA LYS A 7 14.15 13.33 3.91
C LYS A 7 12.89 13.17 3.05
N ASP A 8 12.65 11.97 2.51
CA ASP A 8 11.55 11.69 1.59
C ASP A 8 10.26 11.51 2.41
N ARG A 9 10.36 10.86 3.58
CA ARG A 9 9.25 10.77 4.55
C ARG A 9 8.73 12.16 4.93
N LYS A 10 9.63 13.10 5.29
CA LYS A 10 9.25 14.49 5.64
C LYS A 10 8.56 15.20 4.48
N TYR A 11 9.14 15.13 3.28
CA TYR A 11 8.56 15.73 2.09
C TYR A 11 7.14 15.19 1.79
N LEU A 12 6.96 13.87 1.86
CA LEU A 12 5.68 13.21 1.61
C LEU A 12 4.63 13.56 2.68
N GLN A 13 5.01 13.62 3.96
CA GLN A 13 4.12 14.05 5.05
C GLN A 13 3.58 15.47 4.80
N ASP A 14 4.46 16.42 4.46
CA ASP A 14 4.08 17.80 4.13
C ASP A 14 3.17 17.86 2.89
N LEU A 15 3.46 17.05 1.86
CA LEU A 15 2.68 17.00 0.64
C LEU A 15 1.28 16.42 0.91
N PHE A 16 1.20 15.31 1.63
CA PHE A 16 -0.06 14.64 1.96
C PHE A 16 -0.96 15.52 2.83
N ALA A 17 -0.39 16.23 3.81
CA ALA A 17 -1.15 17.17 4.64
C ALA A 17 -1.81 18.30 3.82
N LYS A 18 -1.21 18.70 2.70
CA LYS A 18 -1.71 19.80 1.83
C LYS A 18 -2.66 19.30 0.75
N GLU A 19 -2.31 18.18 0.11
CA GLU A 19 -2.94 17.76 -1.14
C GLU A 19 -3.95 16.61 -0.96
N LEU A 20 -3.81 15.74 0.05
CA LEU A 20 -4.80 14.68 0.28
C LEU A 20 -6.07 15.27 0.88
N LYS A 21 -7.10 15.38 0.04
CA LYS A 21 -8.42 15.88 0.46
C LYS A 21 -9.24 14.78 1.12
N ASN A 22 -9.30 13.60 0.50
CA ASN A 22 -10.11 12.46 0.94
C ASN A 22 -9.21 11.33 1.44
N ASN A 23 -9.84 10.36 2.12
CA ASN A 23 -9.18 9.10 2.44
C ASN A 23 -8.89 8.34 1.14
N VAL A 24 -7.69 7.78 1.06
CA VAL A 24 -7.25 6.92 -0.04
C VAL A 24 -7.04 5.54 0.52
N LYS A 25 -7.69 4.55 -0.07
CA LYS A 25 -7.50 3.16 0.33
C LYS A 25 -6.58 2.47 -0.68
N LEU A 26 -5.52 1.87 -0.15
CA LEU A 26 -4.54 1.05 -0.85
C LEU A 26 -4.84 -0.41 -0.52
N ILE A 27 -5.43 -1.13 -1.46
CA ILE A 27 -5.76 -2.55 -1.29
C ILE A 27 -4.67 -3.37 -1.96
N PHE A 28 -3.85 -4.02 -1.15
CA PHE A 28 -2.71 -4.83 -1.58
C PHE A 28 -3.06 -6.30 -1.59
N PHE A 29 -2.74 -6.97 -2.69
CA PHE A 29 -2.92 -8.39 -2.87
C PHE A 29 -1.58 -9.10 -2.97
N HIS A 30 -1.34 -10.03 -2.03
CA HIS A 30 -0.16 -10.89 -2.01
C HIS A 30 -0.52 -12.33 -2.44
N GLY A 31 0.48 -13.13 -2.80
CA GLY A 31 0.29 -14.52 -3.21
C GLY A 31 1.43 -15.42 -2.76
N GLU A 32 1.25 -16.73 -2.95
CA GLU A 32 2.33 -17.72 -2.87
C GLU A 32 3.35 -17.50 -4.00
N ASP A 33 4.62 -17.85 -3.76
CA ASP A 33 5.75 -17.64 -4.70
C ASP A 33 5.93 -16.20 -5.19
N CYS A 34 5.74 -15.23 -4.30
CA CYS A 34 5.84 -13.81 -4.61
C CYS A 34 7.11 -13.16 -4.03
N GLU A 35 8.15 -13.01 -4.87
CA GLU A 35 9.44 -12.44 -4.47
C GLU A 35 9.34 -11.03 -3.89
N TYR A 36 8.47 -10.19 -4.46
CA TYR A 36 8.36 -8.77 -4.10
C TYR A 36 7.24 -8.45 -3.12
N CYS A 37 6.44 -9.43 -2.69
CA CYS A 37 5.30 -9.16 -1.82
C CYS A 37 5.73 -8.60 -0.46
N ASP A 38 6.82 -9.11 0.12
CA ASP A 38 7.34 -8.61 1.39
C ASP A 38 7.87 -7.18 1.26
N LEU A 39 8.57 -6.89 0.16
CA LEU A 39 9.11 -5.56 -0.12
C LEU A 39 7.98 -4.53 -0.28
N GLU A 40 6.96 -4.84 -1.08
CA GLU A 40 5.82 -3.96 -1.30
C GLU A 40 4.99 -3.81 -0.03
N SER A 41 4.75 -4.90 0.71
CA SER A 41 4.07 -4.88 2.01
C SER A 41 4.75 -3.93 3.00
N GLN A 42 6.08 -4.00 3.12
CA GLN A 42 6.86 -3.11 3.96
C GLN A 42 6.77 -1.65 3.49
N LEU A 43 6.86 -1.41 2.18
CA LEU A 43 6.75 -0.05 1.63
C LEU A 43 5.37 0.56 1.93
N LEU A 44 4.31 -0.22 1.78
CA LEU A 44 2.94 0.23 2.05
C LEU A 44 2.72 0.54 3.54
N ASP A 45 3.29 -0.26 4.45
CA ASP A 45 3.26 0.06 5.88
C ASP A 45 3.95 1.40 6.15
N GLU A 46 5.12 1.63 5.56
CA GLU A 46 5.81 2.91 5.71
C GLU A 46 5.04 4.09 5.13
N VAL A 47 4.31 3.91 4.02
CA VAL A 47 3.47 4.94 3.40
C VAL A 47 2.22 5.22 4.24
N GLN A 48 1.60 4.19 4.83
CA GLN A 48 0.45 4.33 5.72
C GLN A 48 0.78 5.22 6.93
N GLU A 49 1.99 5.11 7.47
CA GLU A 49 2.45 5.92 8.60
C GLU A 49 2.60 7.42 8.26
N LEU A 50 2.61 7.80 6.97
CA LEU A 50 2.83 9.19 6.56
C LEU A 50 1.56 10.05 6.60
N SER A 51 0.38 9.44 6.62
CA SER A 51 -0.89 10.16 6.76
C SER A 51 -2.01 9.26 7.26
N ASP A 52 -2.81 9.79 8.18
CA ASP A 52 -4.07 9.22 8.67
C ASP A 52 -5.13 8.99 7.59
N LYS A 53 -4.99 9.67 6.44
CA LYS A 53 -5.89 9.50 5.28
C LYS A 53 -5.52 8.32 4.40
N ILE A 54 -4.35 7.72 4.58
CA ILE A 54 -3.92 6.55 3.82
C ILE A 54 -4.30 5.30 4.61
N ILE A 55 -5.14 4.47 4.03
CA ILE A 55 -5.62 3.23 4.65
C ILE A 55 -5.09 2.08 3.81
N VAL A 56 -4.27 1.21 4.40
CA VAL A 56 -3.76 0.02 3.72
C VAL A 56 -4.54 -1.20 4.18
N GLU A 57 -5.08 -1.96 3.23
CA GLU A 57 -5.67 -3.27 3.46
C GLU A 57 -4.86 -4.32 2.70
N LYS A 58 -4.56 -5.45 3.34
CA LYS A 58 -3.75 -6.52 2.75
C LYS A 58 -4.55 -7.80 2.70
N TYR A 59 -4.62 -8.43 1.53
CA TYR A 59 -5.38 -9.65 1.29
C TYR A 59 -4.58 -10.64 0.45
N HIS A 60 -4.86 -11.93 0.59
CA HIS A 60 -4.36 -12.92 -0.36
C HIS A 60 -5.09 -12.79 -1.70
N LYS A 61 -4.41 -12.99 -2.84
CA LYS A 61 -4.99 -12.92 -4.19
C LYS A 61 -6.17 -13.90 -4.38
N ASP A 62 -6.14 -15.04 -3.71
CA ASP A 62 -7.19 -16.06 -3.78
C ASP A 62 -8.33 -15.86 -2.77
N SER A 63 -8.30 -14.77 -2.00
CA SER A 63 -9.39 -14.39 -1.07
C SER A 63 -10.66 -13.98 -1.81
N GLU A 64 -11.78 -13.88 -1.10
CA GLU A 64 -13.03 -13.34 -1.66
C GLU A 64 -12.83 -11.94 -2.26
N LYS A 65 -12.03 -11.11 -1.60
CA LYS A 65 -11.69 -9.76 -2.07
C LYS A 65 -10.85 -9.80 -3.35
N GLY A 66 -9.90 -10.72 -3.45
CA GLY A 66 -9.08 -10.89 -4.65
C GLY A 66 -9.91 -11.36 -5.85
N LYS A 67 -10.89 -12.25 -5.62
CA LYS A 67 -11.87 -12.66 -6.65
C LYS A 67 -12.78 -11.51 -7.06
N GLU A 68 -13.27 -10.70 -6.12
CA GLU A 68 -14.10 -9.52 -6.39
C GLU A 68 -13.41 -8.54 -7.35
N TYR A 69 -12.10 -8.33 -7.16
CA TYR A 69 -11.30 -7.46 -8.01
C TYR A 69 -10.65 -8.15 -9.21
N ASN A 70 -10.93 -9.45 -9.44
CA ASN A 70 -10.30 -10.26 -10.49
C ASN A 70 -8.76 -10.21 -10.47
N VAL A 71 -8.16 -10.34 -9.28
CA VAL A 71 -6.71 -10.34 -9.13
C VAL A 71 -6.16 -11.71 -9.52
N GLU A 72 -5.47 -11.76 -10.66
CA GLU A 72 -4.85 -12.97 -11.19
C GLU A 72 -3.37 -13.11 -10.80
N PHE A 73 -2.65 -11.98 -10.73
CA PHE A 73 -1.23 -11.91 -10.42
C PHE A 73 -0.97 -11.19 -9.09
N ALA A 74 0.08 -11.62 -8.39
CA ALA A 74 0.60 -10.95 -7.21
C ALA A 74 2.10 -10.59 -7.42
N PRO A 75 2.58 -9.48 -6.85
CA PRO A 75 1.81 -8.52 -6.07
C PRO A 75 0.88 -7.65 -6.95
N ALA A 76 -0.23 -7.18 -6.39
CA ALA A 76 -1.12 -6.22 -7.04
C ALA A 76 -1.62 -5.17 -6.05
N LEU A 77 -1.73 -3.92 -6.51
CA LEU A 77 -2.17 -2.79 -5.71
C LEU A 77 -3.33 -2.08 -6.39
N ILE A 78 -4.43 -1.92 -5.65
CA ILE A 78 -5.61 -1.18 -6.09
C ILE A 78 -5.76 0.07 -5.25
N LEU A 79 -5.99 1.20 -5.91
CA LEU A 79 -6.25 2.49 -5.28
C LEU A 79 -7.72 2.84 -5.45
N THR A 80 -8.39 3.20 -4.35
CA THR A 80 -9.79 3.65 -4.34
C THR A 80 -9.98 4.91 -3.53
#